data_AF-A0A941NM55-F1
#
_entry.id   AF-A0A941NM55-F1
#
_cell.length_a   1.000
_cell.length_b   1.000
_cell.length_c   1.000
_cell.angle_alpha   90.00
_cell.angle_beta   90.00
_cell.angle_gamma   90.00
#
_symmetry.space_group_name_H-M   'P 1'
#
loop_
_entity.id
_entity.type
_entity.pdbx_description
1 polymer ?
#
loop_
_entity_poly.entity_id
_entity_poly.type
_entity_poly.pdbx_seq_one_letter_code
_entity_poly.pdbx_strand_id
1 'polypeptide(L)' 'AGLVDEHSIWIFPLVLGHGKRLFEDGAPAHALELAQTKTSSTGVMMNLYRPKGAVTVGSFALAEPSAAELARRAKLAKEG' A
#
# COMPACT_ATOMS: atom_id res chain seq x y z
N ALA A 1 0.27 -19.30 3.02
CA ALA A 1 0.85 -17.94 2.99
C ALA A 1 1.54 -17.68 4.33
N GLY A 2 2.57 -16.84 4.37
CA GLY A 2 3.29 -16.52 5.62
C GLY A 2 4.50 -17.38 5.94
N LEU A 3 5.30 -17.76 4.93
CA LEU A 3 6.58 -18.46 5.12
C LEU A 3 7.79 -17.52 5.22
N VAL A 4 7.59 -16.23 4.95
CA VAL A 4 8.64 -15.22 4.98
C VAL A 4 8.50 -14.43 6.27
N ASP A 5 9.53 -14.45 7.10
CA ASP A 5 9.55 -13.71 8.37
C ASP A 5 9.98 -12.25 8.19
N GLU A 6 10.90 -12.00 7.24
CA GLU A 6 11.45 -10.66 6.97
C GLU A 6 11.71 -10.45 5.47
N HIS A 7 11.50 -9.22 5.01
CA HIS A 7 11.87 -8.76 3.68
C HIS A 7 12.96 -7.69 3.76
N SER A 8 14.15 -8.00 3.27
CA SER A 8 15.22 -7.02 3.05
C SER A 8 15.10 -6.44 1.64
N ILE A 9 14.46 -5.27 1.52
CA ILE A 9 14.20 -4.60 0.23
C ILE A 9 15.22 -3.48 0.03
N TRP A 10 15.96 -3.54 -1.08
CA TRP A 10 16.95 -2.55 -1.45
C TRP A 10 16.48 -1.77 -2.67
N ILE A 11 16.36 -0.45 -2.51
CA ILE A 11 15.86 0.45 -3.55
C ILE A 11 17.05 1.24 -4.08
N PHE A 12 17.37 1.00 -5.35
CA PHE A 12 18.43 1.68 -6.06
C PHE A 12 17.87 2.92 -6.78
N PRO A 13 18.62 4.03 -6.85
CA PRO A 13 18.18 5.27 -7.50
C PRO A 13 18.28 5.16 -9.03
N LEU A 14 17.49 4.27 -9.65
CA LEU A 14 17.48 4.04 -11.09
C LEU A 14 16.11 3.57 -11.59
N VAL A 15 15.84 3.76 -12.89
CA VAL A 15 14.61 3.33 -13.57
C VAL A 15 14.96 2.39 -14.71
N LEU A 16 14.45 1.15 -14.69
CA LEU A 16 14.76 0.12 -15.69
C LEU A 16 13.74 0.03 -16.84
N GLY A 17 12.52 0.55 -16.66
CA GLY A 17 11.43 0.47 -17.64
C GLY A 17 10.77 -0.91 -17.77
N HIS A 18 11.52 -2.00 -17.78
CA HIS A 18 11.02 -3.38 -17.82
C HIS A 18 11.98 -4.35 -17.12
N GLY A 19 11.48 -5.54 -16.74
CA GLY A 19 12.28 -6.57 -16.08
C GLY A 19 11.46 -7.47 -15.16
N LYS A 20 12.17 -8.30 -14.38
CA LYS A 20 11.57 -9.15 -13.36
C LYS A 20 11.00 -8.30 -12.23
N ARG A 21 9.87 -8.72 -11.67
CA ARG A 21 9.20 -8.03 -10.56
C ARG A 21 9.49 -8.76 -9.25
N LEU A 22 9.61 -7.99 -8.16
CA LEU A 22 9.74 -8.56 -6.81
C LEU A 22 8.47 -9.31 -6.39
N PHE A 23 7.32 -8.77 -6.79
CA PHE A 23 6.01 -9.38 -6.65
C PHE A 23 5.31 -9.32 -8.01
N GLU A 24 4.88 -10.47 -8.50
CA GLU A 24 4.14 -10.58 -9.76
C GLU A 24 2.66 -10.20 -9.58
N ASP A 25 1.97 -10.06 -10.71
CA ASP A 25 0.53 -9.78 -10.71
C ASP A 25 -0.24 -10.90 -9.97
N GLY A 26 -1.20 -10.50 -9.13
CA GLY A 26 -1.98 -11.43 -8.30
C GLY A 26 -1.34 -11.79 -6.95
N ALA A 27 -0.18 -11.23 -6.60
CA ALA A 27 0.37 -11.37 -5.25
C ALA A 27 -0.66 -10.88 -4.19
N PRO A 28 -0.94 -11.66 -3.14
CA PRO A 28 -1.95 -11.31 -2.15
C PRO A 28 -1.52 -10.09 -1.34
N ALA A 29 -2.46 -9.17 -1.11
CA ALA A 29 -2.21 -7.98 -0.29
C ALA A 29 -1.96 -8.37 1.17
N HIS A 30 -0.92 -7.81 1.77
CA HIS A 30 -0.58 -7.97 3.17
C HIS A 30 0.12 -6.72 3.68
N ALA A 31 -0.04 -6.42 4.97
CA ALA A 31 0.62 -5.30 5.60
C ALA A 31 2.07 -5.66 5.93
N LEU A 32 2.97 -4.68 5.83
CA LEU A 32 4.36 -4.76 6.25
C LEU A 32 4.64 -3.68 7.29
N GLU A 33 5.47 -3.99 8.27
CA GLU A 33 6.03 -3.03 9.23
C GLU A 33 7.49 -2.75 8.90
N LEU A 34 7.89 -1.48 8.86
CA LEU A 34 9.28 -1.08 8.69
C LEU A 34 10.04 -1.31 10.01
N ALA A 35 10.88 -2.34 10.05
CA ALA A 35 11.71 -2.66 11.21
C ALA A 35 12.99 -1.83 11.26
N GLN A 36 13.56 -1.49 10.08
CA GLN A 36 14.80 -0.74 10.00
C GLN A 36 14.93 -0.06 8.62
N THR A 37 15.53 1.13 8.58
CA THR A 37 16.00 1.76 7.34
C THR A 37 17.47 2.14 7.46
N LYS A 38 18.22 1.99 6.38
CA LYS A 38 19.58 2.49 6.21
C LYS A 38 19.71 3.11 4.82
N THR A 39 20.53 4.14 4.70
CA THR A 39 20.83 4.77 3.41
C THR A 39 22.33 4.69 3.16
N SER A 40 22.74 4.22 1.99
CA SER A 40 24.14 4.23 1.58
C SER A 40 24.58 5.65 1.17
N SER A 41 25.90 5.87 1.12
CA SER A 41 26.47 7.11 0.56
C SER A 41 26.15 7.32 -0.92
N THR A 42 25.74 6.27 -1.64
CA THR A 42 25.34 6.30 -3.05
C THR A 42 23.84 6.49 -3.27
N GLY A 43 23.06 6.67 -2.18
CA GLY A 43 21.61 6.88 -2.25
C GLY A 43 20.78 5.61 -2.35
N VAL A 44 21.36 4.43 -2.11
CA VAL A 44 20.61 3.17 -2.01
C VAL A 44 19.90 3.12 -0.67
N MET A 45 18.60 2.86 -0.67
CA MET A 45 17.82 2.63 0.56
C MET A 45 17.71 1.15 0.85
N MET A 46 18.06 0.74 2.07
CA MET A 46 18.05 -0.65 2.53
C MET A 46 17.04 -0.76 3.68
N ASN A 47 15.87 -1.28 3.36
CA ASN A 47 14.75 -1.39 4.30
C ASN A 47 14.55 -2.84 4.72
N LEU A 48 14.42 -3.07 6.02
CA LEU A 48 13.99 -4.35 6.57
C LEU A 48 12.53 -4.26 6.98
N TYR A 49 11.69 -5.10 6.42
CA TYR A 49 10.26 -5.18 6.73
C TYR A 49 9.88 -6.51 7.36
N ARG A 50 8.90 -6.49 8.26
CA ARG A 50 8.26 -7.69 8.82
C ARG A 50 6.80 -7.76 8.37
N PRO A 51 6.24 -8.96 8.09
CA PRO A 51 4.81 -9.11 7.89
C PRO A 51 4.01 -8.60 9.10
N LYS A 52 2.96 -7.82 8.84
CA LYS A 52 2.04 -7.25 9.83
C LYS A 52 0.60 -7.75 9.65
N GLY A 53 0.44 -8.91 8.99
CA GLY A 53 -0.87 -9.52 8.76
C GLY A 53 -1.68 -8.82 7.66
N ALA A 54 -3.00 -8.73 7.86
CA ALA A 54 -3.92 -8.20 6.86
C ALA A 54 -3.78 -6.68 6.68
N VAL A 55 -4.04 -6.20 5.46
CA VAL A 55 -4.10 -4.76 5.17
C VAL A 55 -5.26 -4.15 5.93
N THR A 56 -4.97 -3.13 6.75
CA THR A 56 -6.00 -2.27 7.35
C THR A 56 -6.35 -1.19 6.34
N VAL A 57 -7.59 -1.21 5.85
CA VAL A 57 -8.10 -0.16 4.98
C VAL A 57 -8.70 0.97 5.82
N GLY A 58 -8.32 2.20 5.50
CA GLY A 58 -8.97 3.39 6.06
C GLY A 58 -10.25 3.73 5.31
N SER A 59 -11.05 4.62 5.90
CA SER A 59 -12.17 5.28 5.22
C SER A 59 -11.88 6.76 5.09
N PHE A 60 -12.10 7.31 3.89
CA PHE A 60 -12.12 8.76 3.66
C PHE A 60 -13.53 9.33 3.79
N ALA A 61 -14.53 8.51 4.10
CA ALA A 61 -15.86 9.00 4.40
C ALA A 61 -15.82 9.80 5.71
N LEU A 62 -16.42 10.99 5.67
CA LEU A 62 -16.71 11.71 6.90
C LEU A 62 -17.67 10.88 7.76
N ALA A 63 -17.48 10.94 9.09
CA ALA A 63 -18.40 10.30 10.04
C ALA A 63 -19.85 10.77 9.80
N GLU A 64 -20.01 12.04 9.44
CA GLU A 64 -21.27 12.60 8.97
C GLU A 64 -21.13 13.11 7.52
N PRO A 65 -21.95 12.59 6.57
CA PRO A 65 -21.96 13.07 5.20
C PRO A 65 -22.36 14.55 5.12
N SER A 66 -21.72 15.29 4.21
CA SER A 66 -22.12 16.68 3.96
C SER A 66 -23.53 16.77 3.36
N ALA A 67 -24.18 17.93 3.52
CA ALA A 67 -25.48 18.19 2.90
C ALA A 67 -25.45 17.97 1.37
N ALA A 68 -24.35 18.33 0.72
CA ALA A 68 -24.16 18.10 -0.72
C ALA A 68 -24.10 16.61 -1.07
N GLU A 69 -23.45 15.78 -0.24
CA GLU A 69 -23.39 14.34 -0.43
C GLU A 69 -24.76 13.68 -0.20
N LEU A 70 -25.50 14.12 0.81
CA LEU A 70 -26.87 13.66 1.06
C LEU A 70 -27.80 13.98 -0.13
N ALA A 71 -27.71 15.20 -0.66
CA ALA A 71 -28.48 15.60 -1.84
C ALA A 71 -28.14 14.77 -3.07
N ARG A 72 -26.85 14.48 -3.30
CA ARG A 72 -26.39 13.61 -4.40
C ARG A 72 -26.97 12.20 -4.26
N ARG A 73 -26.93 11.60 -3.07
CA ARG A 73 -27.48 10.25 -2.81
C ARG A 73 -28.99 10.20 -3.03
N ALA A 74 -29.73 11.21 -2.56
CA ALA A 74 -31.18 11.29 -2.74
C ALA A 74 -31.58 11.42 -4.21
N LYS A 75 -30.76 12.12 -5.03
CA LYS A 75 -30.96 12.21 -6.48
C LYS A 75 -30.77 10.85 -7.15
N LEU A 76 -29.65 10.17 -6.88
CA LEU A 76 -29.34 8.85 -7.46
C LEU A 76 -30.41 7.80 -7.11
N ALA A 77 -30.95 7.82 -5.90
CA ALA A 77 -31.99 6.88 -5.46
C ALA A 77 -33.35 7.08 -6.15
N LYS A 78 -33.58 8.22 -6.80
CA LYS A 78 -34.81 8.51 -7.56
C LYS A 78 -34.66 8.22 -9.06
N GLU A 79 -33.43 8.07 -9.52
CA GLU A 79 -33.08 7.91 -10.94
C GLU A 79 -32.79 6.45 -11.32
N GLY A 80 -32.73 5.54 -10.34
CA GLY A 80 -32.67 4.08 -10.53
C GLY A 80 -33.99 3.42 -10.16
#